data_AF-S0FG13-F1
#
_entry.id   AF-S0FG13-F1
#
_cell.length_a   1.000
_cell.length_b   1.000
_cell.length_c   1.000
_cell.angle_alpha   90.00
_cell.angle_beta   90.00
_cell.angle_gamma   90.00
#
_symmetry.space_group_name_H-M   'P 1'
#
loop_
_entity.id
_entity.type
_entity.pdbx_description
1 polymer ?
#
loop_
_entity_poly.entity_id
_entity_poly.type
_entity_poly.pdbx_seq_one_letter_code
_entity_poly.pdbx_strand_id
1 'polypeptide(L)'
;MKGNINLSLLMENSMEFEKLYKKLEETDISDFYHVDTDFMLEIIKMGTADIPDCLRIYSTISQWFGNSLRSGVWTYYEIADMQDLQLTAQYLSRCSWKELHHMFCLGKHDYQSPQFIGNFNYPQKWIDESESIDKWIWNNEKKLVEWQREFLLIYRDEVCSLKRL
;
A
#
# COMPACT_ATOMS: atom_id res chain seq x y z
N MET A 1 25.57 26.36 -16.30
CA MET A 1 25.46 25.30 -17.32
C MET A 1 24.01 24.86 -17.35
N LYS A 2 23.34 24.96 -18.51
CA LYS A 2 21.97 24.44 -18.67
C LYS A 2 22.09 22.94 -18.98
N GLY A 3 21.62 22.09 -18.06
CA GLY A 3 21.57 20.65 -18.30
C GLY A 3 20.54 20.36 -19.40
N ASN A 4 20.97 19.67 -20.45
CA ASN A 4 20.05 19.12 -21.45
C ASN A 4 19.28 17.98 -20.78
N ILE A 5 17.98 18.17 -20.61
CA ILE A 5 17.06 17.14 -20.13
C ILE A 5 16.75 16.20 -21.31
N ASN A 6 16.96 14.91 -21.12
CA ASN A 6 16.66 13.90 -22.14
C ASN A 6 15.15 13.60 -22.14
N LEU A 7 14.44 14.16 -23.13
CA LEU A 7 12.98 14.08 -23.28
C LEU A 7 12.44 12.65 -23.48
N SER A 8 13.28 11.69 -23.89
CA SER A 8 12.83 10.31 -24.17
C SER A 8 12.47 9.54 -22.89
N LEU A 9 13.27 9.67 -21.82
CA LEU A 9 12.99 9.03 -20.53
C LEU A 9 11.77 9.63 -19.81
N LEU A 10 11.44 10.90 -20.08
CA LEU A 10 10.33 11.60 -19.44
C LEU A 10 8.96 11.22 -20.01
N MET A 11 8.90 10.87 -21.29
CA MET A 11 7.68 10.37 -21.92
C MET A 11 7.43 8.89 -21.59
N GLU A 12 8.47 8.11 -21.32
CA GLU A 12 8.36 6.67 -21.04
C GLU A 12 7.53 6.37 -19.80
N ASN A 13 7.64 7.16 -18.72
CA ASN A 13 7.00 6.84 -17.43
C ASN A 13 5.53 7.29 -17.28
N SER A 14 5.10 8.42 -17.88
CA SER A 14 3.66 8.75 -17.90
C SER A 14 2.87 7.72 -18.73
N MET A 15 3.51 7.18 -19.77
CA MET A 15 2.97 6.07 -20.55
C MET A 15 2.87 4.78 -19.74
N GLU A 16 3.69 4.54 -18.70
CA GLU A 16 3.60 3.32 -17.90
C GLU A 16 2.36 3.28 -17.01
N PHE A 17 2.07 4.31 -16.20
CA PHE A 17 0.83 4.32 -15.41
C PHE A 17 -0.42 4.33 -16.29
N GLU A 18 -0.43 5.05 -17.42
CA GLU A 18 -1.54 5.00 -18.38
C GLU A 18 -1.77 3.57 -18.91
N LYS A 19 -0.70 2.83 -19.24
CA LYS A 19 -0.80 1.41 -19.64
C LYS A 19 -1.32 0.55 -18.49
N LEU A 20 -0.86 0.78 -17.26
CA LEU A 20 -1.32 0.04 -16.07
C LEU A 20 -2.81 0.29 -15.79
N TYR A 21 -3.29 1.52 -15.94
CA TYR A 21 -4.71 1.83 -15.81
C TYR A 21 -5.54 1.21 -16.94
N LYS A 22 -5.04 1.20 -18.18
CA LYS A 22 -5.71 0.46 -19.25
C LYS A 22 -5.81 -1.04 -18.92
N LYS A 23 -4.71 -1.64 -18.44
CA LYS A 23 -4.71 -3.03 -17.96
C LYS A 23 -5.71 -3.24 -16.82
N LEU A 24 -5.78 -2.32 -15.85
CA LEU A 24 -6.72 -2.35 -14.73
C LEU A 24 -8.20 -2.34 -15.18
N GLU A 25 -8.51 -1.55 -16.21
CA GLU A 25 -9.86 -1.46 -16.79
C GLU A 25 -10.26 -2.75 -17.53
N GLU A 26 -9.30 -3.41 -18.17
CA GLU A 26 -9.50 -4.65 -18.94
C GLU A 26 -9.43 -5.92 -18.09
N THR A 27 -8.87 -5.85 -16.88
CA THR A 27 -8.66 -7.00 -15.99
C THR A 27 -9.90 -7.26 -15.11
N ASP A 28 -10.36 -8.50 -15.07
CA ASP A 28 -11.39 -8.94 -14.12
C ASP A 28 -10.88 -8.84 -12.67
N ILE A 29 -11.78 -8.60 -11.73
CA ILE A 29 -11.42 -8.49 -10.31
C ILE A 29 -10.73 -9.75 -9.79
N SER A 30 -11.04 -10.95 -10.31
CA SER A 30 -10.38 -12.20 -9.90
C SER A 30 -8.88 -12.22 -10.22
N ASP A 31 -8.47 -11.47 -11.24
CA ASP A 31 -7.10 -11.44 -11.76
C ASP A 31 -6.36 -10.16 -11.34
N PHE A 32 -6.94 -9.37 -10.44
CA PHE A 32 -6.39 -8.09 -9.98
C PHE A 32 -4.96 -8.21 -9.43
N TYR A 33 -4.57 -9.36 -8.86
CA TYR A 33 -3.22 -9.58 -8.33
C TYR A 33 -2.12 -9.39 -9.39
N HIS A 34 -2.41 -9.62 -10.67
CA HIS A 34 -1.49 -9.33 -11.77
C HIS A 34 -1.29 -7.83 -12.01
N VAL A 35 -2.31 -7.01 -11.74
CA VAL A 35 -2.24 -5.56 -11.89
C VAL A 35 -1.64 -4.93 -10.64
N ASP A 36 -2.02 -5.40 -9.45
CA ASP A 36 -1.42 -4.98 -8.18
C ASP A 36 0.10 -5.15 -8.19
N THR A 37 0.58 -6.31 -8.66
CA THR A 37 2.04 -6.57 -8.77
C THR A 37 2.73 -5.53 -9.65
N ASP A 38 2.15 -5.16 -10.80
CA ASP A 38 2.76 -4.20 -11.71
C ASP A 38 2.73 -2.77 -11.14
N PHE A 39 1.63 -2.37 -10.49
CA PHE A 39 1.57 -1.08 -9.78
C PHE A 39 2.63 -1.01 -8.67
N MET A 40 2.78 -2.07 -7.88
CA MET A 40 3.79 -2.13 -6.82
C MET A 40 5.22 -2.03 -7.38
N LEU A 41 5.50 -2.68 -8.51
CA LEU A 41 6.80 -2.57 -9.19
C LEU A 41 7.10 -1.15 -9.65
N GLU A 42 6.12 -0.45 -10.23
CA GLU A 42 6.30 0.95 -10.62
C GLU A 42 6.51 1.87 -9.41
N ILE A 43 5.76 1.68 -8.33
CA ILE A 43 5.95 2.43 -7.08
C ILE A 43 7.37 2.20 -6.52
N ILE A 44 7.89 0.97 -6.55
CA ILE A 44 9.27 0.69 -6.11
C ILE A 44 10.30 1.40 -7.00
N LYS A 45 10.10 1.40 -8.32
CA LYS A 45 10.99 2.08 -9.27
C LYS A 45 11.01 3.61 -9.08
N MET A 46 9.97 4.20 -8.50
CA MET A 46 9.93 5.63 -8.20
C MET A 46 10.98 6.03 -7.16
N GLY A 47 11.42 5.14 -6.26
CA GLY A 47 12.31 5.49 -5.15
C GLY A 47 11.59 6.29 -4.06
N THR A 48 12.30 6.67 -2.99
CA THR A 48 11.67 7.11 -1.72
C THR A 48 11.30 8.59 -1.62
N ALA A 49 11.83 9.48 -2.47
CA ALA A 49 11.72 10.92 -2.27
C ALA A 49 10.43 11.56 -2.84
N ASP A 50 9.75 10.91 -3.79
CA ASP A 50 8.73 11.56 -4.63
C ASP A 50 7.48 10.70 -4.88
N ILE A 51 7.16 9.76 -3.98
CA ILE A 51 5.94 8.95 -4.11
C ILE A 51 4.75 9.79 -3.61
N PRO A 52 3.73 10.06 -4.45
CA PRO A 52 2.52 10.76 -4.02
C PRO A 52 1.80 10.01 -2.91
N ASP A 53 1.11 10.75 -2.05
CA ASP A 53 0.40 10.18 -0.90
C ASP A 53 -0.61 9.09 -1.31
N CYS A 54 -1.30 9.23 -2.45
CA CYS A 54 -2.21 8.19 -2.93
C CYS A 54 -1.48 6.85 -3.19
N LEU A 55 -0.31 6.86 -3.83
CA LEU A 55 0.48 5.66 -4.09
C LEU A 55 1.15 5.11 -2.81
N ARG A 56 1.49 5.97 -1.85
CA ARG A 56 1.96 5.55 -0.51
C ARG A 56 0.86 4.84 0.26
N ILE A 57 -0.36 5.36 0.24
CA ILE A 57 -1.54 4.74 0.87
C ILE A 57 -1.85 3.40 0.22
N TYR A 58 -1.87 3.36 -1.11
CA TYR A 58 -2.09 2.12 -1.85
C TYR A 58 -1.07 1.05 -1.50
N SER A 59 0.23 1.40 -1.57
CA SER A 59 1.31 0.45 -1.30
C SER A 59 1.35 0.00 0.16
N THR A 60 0.94 0.87 1.10
CA THR A 60 0.79 0.52 2.52
C THR A 60 -0.25 -0.58 2.68
N ILE A 61 -1.45 -0.41 2.11
CA ILE A 61 -2.53 -1.42 2.21
C ILE A 61 -2.17 -2.70 1.45
N SER A 62 -1.58 -2.59 0.26
CA SER A 62 -1.16 -3.77 -0.51
C SER A 62 -0.12 -4.61 0.23
N GLN A 63 0.89 -3.98 0.83
CA GLN A 63 1.90 -4.70 1.63
C GLN A 63 1.33 -5.25 2.94
N TRP A 64 0.47 -4.50 3.63
CA TRP A 64 -0.23 -4.94 4.84
C TRP A 64 -1.03 -6.21 4.58
N PHE A 65 -1.84 -6.19 3.52
CA PHE A 65 -2.64 -7.31 3.06
C PHE A 65 -1.76 -8.48 2.60
N GLY A 66 -0.77 -8.23 1.74
CA GLY A 66 0.12 -9.26 1.21
C GLY A 66 1.02 -9.92 2.26
N ASN A 67 1.39 -9.22 3.34
CA ASN A 67 2.13 -9.80 4.46
C ASN A 67 1.24 -10.69 5.33
N SER A 68 -0.01 -10.27 5.57
CA SER A 68 -1.00 -11.11 6.26
C SER A 68 -1.14 -12.48 5.61
N LEU A 69 -1.29 -12.52 4.28
CA LEU A 69 -1.46 -13.77 3.53
C LEU A 69 -0.21 -14.67 3.47
N ARG A 70 0.96 -14.20 3.90
CA ARG A 70 2.23 -14.94 3.79
C ARG A 70 2.85 -15.29 5.14
N SER A 71 3.04 -14.28 5.98
CA SER A 71 3.85 -14.38 7.20
C SER A 71 3.13 -13.83 8.44
N GLY A 72 1.87 -13.41 8.30
CA GLY A 72 1.10 -12.72 9.32
C GLY A 72 1.35 -11.21 9.32
N VAL A 73 0.29 -10.44 9.60
CA VAL A 73 0.29 -8.98 9.46
C VAL A 73 1.24 -8.28 10.45
N TRP A 74 1.57 -8.92 11.57
CA TRP A 74 2.51 -8.36 12.54
C TRP A 74 3.90 -8.10 11.93
N THR A 75 4.33 -8.94 10.97
CA THR A 75 5.60 -8.77 10.25
C THR A 75 5.62 -7.50 9.40
N TYR A 76 4.45 -7.03 8.95
CA TYR A 76 4.34 -5.74 8.27
C TYR A 76 4.57 -4.60 9.25
N TYR A 77 3.86 -4.59 10.38
CA TYR A 77 3.96 -3.51 11.37
C TYR A 77 5.36 -3.42 12.00
N GLU A 78 6.08 -4.54 12.09
CA GLU A 78 7.45 -4.57 12.60
C GLU A 78 8.41 -3.68 11.78
N ILE A 79 8.24 -3.64 10.45
CA ILE A 79 9.18 -2.97 9.53
C ILE A 79 8.59 -1.72 8.87
N ALA A 80 7.29 -1.46 9.05
CA ALA A 80 6.61 -0.37 8.36
C ALA A 80 7.13 1.00 8.79
N ASP A 81 7.11 1.94 7.84
CA ASP A 81 7.39 3.35 8.11
C ASP A 81 6.22 4.00 8.87
N MET A 82 6.51 4.64 10.00
CA MET A 82 5.48 5.23 10.86
C MET A 82 4.72 6.39 10.20
N GLN A 83 5.35 7.12 9.27
CA GLN A 83 4.69 8.21 8.55
C GLN A 83 3.69 7.63 7.53
N ASP A 84 4.06 6.56 6.82
CA ASP A 84 3.16 5.85 5.90
C ASP A 84 1.96 5.23 6.63
N LEU A 85 2.21 4.59 7.79
CA LEU A 85 1.14 4.08 8.64
C LEU A 85 0.21 5.19 9.13
N GLN A 86 0.75 6.37 9.44
CA GLN A 86 -0.04 7.50 9.94
C GLN A 86 -0.87 8.14 8.82
N LEU A 87 -0.27 8.37 7.66
CA LEU A 87 -0.93 8.86 6.46
C LEU A 87 -2.11 7.96 6.07
N THR A 88 -1.87 6.65 6.01
CA THR A 88 -2.88 5.66 5.64
C THR A 88 -4.01 5.59 6.66
N ALA A 89 -3.70 5.58 7.96
CA ALA A 89 -4.72 5.62 9.00
C ALA A 89 -5.60 6.89 8.91
N GLN A 90 -4.98 8.05 8.66
CA GLN A 90 -5.71 9.31 8.50
C GLN A 90 -6.64 9.27 7.28
N TYR A 91 -6.19 8.73 6.15
CA TYR A 91 -7.05 8.52 4.98
C TYR A 91 -8.23 7.61 5.31
N LEU A 92 -7.95 6.41 5.84
CA LEU A 92 -8.96 5.41 6.19
C LEU A 92 -9.99 5.91 7.21
N SER A 93 -9.59 6.78 8.14
CA SER A 93 -10.50 7.37 9.13
C SER A 93 -11.66 8.14 8.49
N ARG A 94 -11.46 8.66 7.27
CA ARG A 94 -12.44 9.42 6.49
C ARG A 94 -13.26 8.54 5.55
N CYS A 95 -12.79 7.35 5.22
CA CYS A 95 -13.51 6.37 4.40
C CYS A 95 -14.80 5.88 5.08
N SER A 96 -15.77 5.42 4.29
CA SER A 96 -17.02 4.84 4.78
C SER A 96 -16.82 3.49 5.46
N TRP A 97 -15.81 2.71 5.05
CA TRP A 97 -15.51 1.40 5.62
C TRP A 97 -14.72 1.53 6.93
N LYS A 98 -15.42 1.91 8.01
CA LYS A 98 -14.82 2.15 9.34
C LYS A 98 -14.12 0.93 9.94
N GLU A 99 -14.57 -0.26 9.58
CA GLU A 99 -13.97 -1.51 10.02
C GLU A 99 -12.55 -1.69 9.45
N LEU A 100 -12.30 -1.36 8.16
CA LEU A 100 -10.96 -1.38 7.59
C LEU A 100 -10.01 -0.46 8.37
N HIS A 101 -10.46 0.76 8.68
CA HIS A 101 -9.70 1.68 9.53
C HIS A 101 -9.39 1.09 10.91
N HIS A 102 -10.39 0.49 11.56
CA HIS A 102 -10.23 -0.13 12.87
C HIS A 102 -9.19 -1.25 12.84
N MET A 103 -9.32 -2.19 11.90
CA MET A 103 -8.44 -3.35 11.79
C MET A 103 -7.01 -2.95 11.40
N PHE A 104 -6.86 -1.97 10.50
CA PHE A 104 -5.55 -1.41 10.16
C PHE A 104 -4.88 -0.68 11.34
N CYS A 105 -5.66 -0.07 12.24
CA CYS A 105 -5.08 0.62 13.40
C CYS A 105 -4.81 -0.32 14.58
N LEU A 106 -5.53 -1.44 14.67
CA LEU A 106 -5.46 -2.35 15.81
C LEU A 106 -4.05 -2.93 16.04
N GLY A 107 -3.30 -3.17 14.96
CA GLY A 107 -1.94 -3.72 15.03
C GLY A 107 -0.84 -2.65 15.10
N LYS A 108 -1.18 -1.35 15.14
CA LYS A 108 -0.17 -0.27 15.18
C LYS A 108 0.42 -0.12 16.58
N HIS A 109 1.43 -0.94 16.87
CA HIS A 109 2.18 -0.91 18.12
C HIS A 109 3.62 -0.44 17.92
N ASP A 110 4.34 -0.24 19.02
CA ASP A 110 5.72 0.26 19.03
C ASP A 110 6.75 -0.87 18.88
N TYR A 111 6.63 -1.65 17.79
CA TYR A 111 7.51 -2.78 17.47
C TYR A 111 8.98 -2.38 17.34
N GLN A 112 9.23 -1.14 16.89
CA GLN A 112 10.58 -0.58 16.67
C GLN A 112 11.13 0.14 17.91
N SER A 113 10.48 0.04 19.08
CA SER A 113 11.04 0.58 20.30
C SER A 113 12.32 -0.17 20.72
N PRO A 114 13.25 0.50 21.42
CA PRO A 114 14.46 -0.15 21.93
C PRO A 114 14.19 -1.37 22.82
N GLN A 115 12.99 -1.49 23.39
CA GLN A 115 12.59 -2.62 24.21
C GLN A 115 12.51 -3.94 23.42
N PHE A 116 12.11 -3.89 22.14
CA PHE A 116 11.84 -5.11 21.35
C PHE A 116 12.86 -5.36 20.24
N ILE A 117 13.61 -4.34 19.81
CA ILE A 117 14.67 -4.50 18.82
C ILE A 117 15.67 -5.59 19.27
N GLY A 118 15.76 -6.65 18.46
CA GLY A 118 16.74 -7.73 18.63
C GLY A 118 16.32 -8.86 19.58
N ASN A 119 15.26 -8.71 20.37
CA ASN A 119 14.73 -9.79 21.22
C ASN A 119 13.32 -10.25 20.84
N PHE A 120 12.55 -9.44 20.12
CA PHE A 120 11.24 -9.79 19.55
C PHE A 120 10.21 -10.29 20.58
N ASN A 121 10.39 -9.96 21.87
CA ASN A 121 9.52 -10.39 22.97
C ASN A 121 8.28 -9.49 23.06
N TYR A 122 7.45 -9.51 22.02
CA TYR A 122 6.23 -8.72 21.94
C TYR A 122 5.19 -9.19 22.98
N PRO A 123 4.39 -8.28 23.56
CA PRO A 123 3.26 -8.65 24.41
C PRO A 123 2.31 -9.61 23.70
N GLN A 124 1.86 -10.66 24.38
CA GLN A 124 0.91 -11.64 23.82
C GLN A 124 -0.34 -10.96 23.22
N LYS A 125 -0.82 -9.89 23.84
CA LYS A 125 -1.95 -9.10 23.33
C LYS A 125 -1.73 -8.61 21.89
N TRP A 126 -0.52 -8.21 21.52
CA TRP A 126 -0.20 -7.75 20.16
C TRP A 126 -0.23 -8.90 19.17
N ILE A 127 0.19 -10.10 19.60
CA ILE A 127 0.11 -11.32 18.81
C ILE A 127 -1.36 -11.69 18.59
N ASP A 128 -2.16 -11.74 19.66
CA ASP A 128 -3.61 -12.04 19.58
C ASP A 128 -4.36 -11.05 18.67
N GLU A 129 -4.00 -9.76 18.75
CA GLU A 129 -4.54 -8.71 17.88
C GLU A 129 -4.14 -8.95 16.41
N SER A 130 -2.88 -9.30 16.15
CA SER A 130 -2.42 -9.61 14.79
C SER A 130 -3.13 -10.83 14.18
N GLU A 131 -3.36 -11.89 14.97
CA GLU A 131 -4.14 -13.06 14.54
C GLU A 131 -5.60 -12.70 14.23
N SER A 132 -6.20 -11.82 15.04
CA SER A 132 -7.54 -11.30 14.79
C SER A 132 -7.60 -10.49 13.49
N ILE A 133 -6.55 -9.72 13.19
CA ILE A 133 -6.44 -8.97 11.93
C ILE A 133 -6.28 -9.93 10.76
N ASP A 134 -5.38 -10.91 10.84
CA ASP A 134 -5.18 -11.90 9.78
C ASP A 134 -6.47 -12.65 9.45
N LYS A 135 -7.20 -13.10 10.48
CA LYS A 135 -8.50 -13.74 10.31
C LYS A 135 -9.52 -12.80 9.67
N TRP A 136 -9.52 -11.53 10.03
CA TRP A 136 -10.41 -10.55 9.44
C TRP A 136 -10.08 -10.30 7.96
N ILE A 137 -8.80 -10.15 7.63
CA ILE A 137 -8.30 -10.00 6.26
C ILE A 137 -8.77 -11.19 5.41
N TRP A 138 -8.54 -12.42 5.89
CA TRP A 138 -8.97 -13.63 5.19
C TRP A 138 -10.47 -13.63 4.87
N ASN A 139 -11.31 -13.25 5.84
CA ASN A 139 -12.76 -13.20 5.65
C ASN A 139 -13.23 -12.03 4.76
N ASN A 140 -12.39 -11.02 4.53
CA ASN A 140 -12.70 -9.82 3.77
C ASN A 140 -11.84 -9.68 2.49
N GLU A 141 -11.12 -10.73 2.09
CA GLU A 141 -10.14 -10.71 1.00
C GLU A 141 -10.71 -10.07 -0.28
N LYS A 142 -11.86 -10.57 -0.73
CA LYS A 142 -12.54 -10.05 -1.93
C LYS A 142 -12.85 -8.55 -1.80
N LYS A 143 -13.33 -8.12 -0.64
CA LYS A 143 -13.70 -6.72 -0.40
C LYS A 143 -12.48 -5.81 -0.31
N LEU A 144 -11.35 -6.31 0.18
CA LEU A 144 -10.06 -5.61 0.16
C LEU A 144 -9.55 -5.44 -1.28
N VAL A 145 -9.62 -6.50 -2.09
CA VAL A 145 -9.25 -6.44 -3.52
C VAL A 145 -10.13 -5.43 -4.28
N GLU A 146 -11.44 -5.46 -4.05
CA GLU A 146 -12.38 -4.47 -4.60
C GLU A 146 -12.01 -3.04 -4.16
N TRP A 147 -11.73 -2.83 -2.87
CA TRP A 147 -11.32 -1.54 -2.34
C TRP A 147 -10.01 -1.03 -2.96
N GLN A 148 -9.00 -1.90 -3.13
CA GLN A 148 -7.72 -1.53 -3.75
C GLN A 148 -7.91 -1.11 -5.20
N ARG A 149 -8.72 -1.85 -5.96
CA ARG A 149 -9.07 -1.52 -7.34
C ARG A 149 -9.80 -0.19 -7.43
N GLU A 150 -10.83 0.01 -6.62
CA GLU A 150 -11.59 1.26 -6.56
C GLU A 150 -10.70 2.44 -6.16
N PHE A 151 -9.81 2.24 -5.19
CA PHE A 151 -8.84 3.25 -4.76
C PHE A 151 -7.98 3.72 -5.93
N LEU A 152 -7.38 2.80 -6.70
CA LEU A 152 -6.59 3.17 -7.88
C LEU A 152 -7.44 3.97 -8.88
N LEU A 153 -8.66 3.52 -9.18
CA LEU A 153 -9.54 4.20 -10.14
C LEU A 153 -9.91 5.62 -9.69
N ILE A 154 -10.15 5.85 -8.40
CA ILE A 154 -10.42 7.19 -7.84
C ILE A 154 -9.25 8.13 -8.07
N TYR A 155 -8.03 7.64 -7.91
CA TYR A 155 -6.80 8.43 -8.03
C TYR A 155 -6.16 8.38 -9.42
N ARG A 156 -6.85 7.81 -10.43
CA ARG A 156 -6.33 7.66 -11.79
C ARG A 156 -5.75 8.94 -12.34
N ASP A 157 -6.54 10.01 -12.34
CA ASP A 157 -6.14 11.28 -12.96
C ASP A 157 -4.92 11.88 -12.25
N GLU A 158 -4.87 11.78 -10.92
CA GLU A 158 -3.73 12.23 -10.13
C GLU A 158 -2.47 11.43 -10.50
N VAL A 159 -2.55 10.10 -10.52
CA VAL A 159 -1.42 9.22 -10.83
C VAL A 159 -0.96 9.34 -12.29
N CYS A 160 -1.89 9.44 -13.25
CA CYS A 160 -1.55 9.66 -14.66
C CYS A 160 -0.99 11.08 -14.91
N SER A 161 -1.33 12.06 -14.06
CA SER A 161 -0.80 13.42 -14.17
C SER A 161 0.63 13.61 -13.66
N LEU A 162 1.22 12.56 -13.05
CA LEU A 162 2.58 12.59 -12.54
C LEU A 162 3.58 12.80 -13.68
N LYS A 163 3.92 14.06 -13.91
CA LYS A 163 5.07 14.49 -14.70
C LYS A 163 6.27 14.54 -13.75
N ARG A 164 7.38 13.87 -14.07
CA ARG A 164 8.54 13.96 -13.18
C ARG A 164 9.36 15.23 -13.39
N LEU A 165 9.69 15.86 -12.26
CA LEU A 165 10.72 16.89 -12.07
C LEU A 165 12.11 16.37 -12.43
#